data_AF-K2I9B8-F1
#
_entry.id   AF-K2I9B8-F1
#
_cell.length_a   1.000
_cell.length_b   1.000
_cell.length_c   1.000
_cell.angle_alpha   90.00
_cell.angle_beta   90.00
_cell.angle_gamma   90.00
#
_symmetry.space_group_name_H-M   'P 1'
#
loop_
_entity.id
_entity.type
_entity.pdbx_description
1 polymer ?
#
loop_
_entity_poly.entity_id
_entity_poly.type
_entity_poly.pdbx_seq_one_letter_code
_entity_poly.pdbx_strand_id
1 'polypeptide(L)' 'MLEVAADNLAARTLYYNAGYVQAGRRRDYYRLPDGSAVDALILHRTLPHRIGGPDVMLTGRQTP' A
#
# COMPACT_ATOMS: atom_id res chain seq x y z
N MET A 1 1.09 -1.25 1.76
CA MET A 1 -0.27 -1.79 1.57
C MET A 1 -1.24 -0.88 2.31
N LEU A 2 -2.45 -0.71 1.80
CA LEU A 2 -3.50 0.11 2.39
C LEU A 2 -4.87 -0.57 2.23
N GLU A 3 -5.83 -0.11 3.04
CA GLU A 3 -7.25 -0.48 2.92
C GLU A 3 -8.03 0.75 2.44
N VAL A 4 -8.98 0.55 1.52
CA VAL A 4 -9.90 1.60 1.05
C VAL A 4 -11.32 1.05 1.03
N ALA A 5 -12.30 1.83 1.47
CA ALA A 5 -13.71 1.45 1.34
C ALA A 5 -14.06 1.24 -0.15
N ALA A 6 -14.77 0.15 -0.45
CA ALA A 6 -15.13 -0.22 -1.82
C ALA A 6 -16.01 0.84 -2.50
N ASP A 7 -16.79 1.59 -1.73
CA ASP A 7 -17.63 2.69 -2.23
C ASP A 7 -16.88 4.03 -2.38
N ASN A 8 -15.66 4.17 -1.84
CA ASN A 8 -14.89 5.41 -1.98
C ASN A 8 -14.23 5.50 -3.37
N LEU A 9 -15.04 5.85 -4.38
CA LEU A 9 -14.63 5.92 -5.78
C LEU A 9 -13.46 6.89 -6.01
N ALA A 10 -13.43 8.01 -5.30
CA ALA A 10 -12.38 9.01 -5.42
C ALA A 10 -11.01 8.46 -4.97
N ALA A 11 -10.96 7.86 -3.78
CA ALA A 11 -9.74 7.25 -3.26
C ALA A 11 -9.30 6.06 -4.11
N ARG A 12 -10.22 5.22 -4.57
CA ARG A 12 -9.94 4.11 -5.48
C ARG A 12 -9.27 4.61 -6.76
N THR A 13 -9.85 5.63 -7.39
CA THR A 13 -9.32 6.22 -8.63
C THR A 13 -7.92 6.79 -8.41
N LEU A 14 -7.73 7.55 -7.32
CA LEU A 14 -6.43 8.09 -6.94
C LEU A 14 -5.37 6.99 -6.82
N TYR A 15 -5.66 5.92 -6.09
CA TYR A 15 -4.69 4.87 -5.83
C TYR A 15 -4.41 4.01 -7.07
N TYR A 16 -5.42 3.70 -7.88
CA TYR A 16 -5.21 3.02 -9.16
C TYR A 16 -4.34 3.86 -10.10
N ASN A 17 -4.60 5.17 -10.22
CA ASN A 17 -3.77 6.08 -11.01
C ASN A 17 -2.35 6.22 -10.46
N ALA A 18 -2.19 6.09 -9.14
CA ALA A 18 -0.88 6.04 -8.48
C ALA A 18 -0.19 4.66 -8.59
N GLY A 19 -0.72 3.71 -9.36
CA GLY A 19 -0.10 2.40 -9.62
C GLY A 19 -0.27 1.38 -8.49
N TYR A 20 -1.23 1.58 -7.60
CA TYR A 20 -1.66 0.52 -6.68
C TYR A 20 -2.55 -0.49 -7.40
N VAL A 21 -2.45 -1.74 -6.99
CA VAL A 21 -3.27 -2.86 -7.50
C VAL A 21 -4.00 -3.53 -6.34
N GLN A 22 -5.16 -4.13 -6.64
CA GLN A 22 -5.94 -4.86 -5.65
C GLN A 22 -5.24 -6.19 -5.29
N ALA A 23 -5.02 -6.40 -3.99
CA ALA A 23 -4.45 -7.63 -3.43
C ALA A 23 -5.51 -8.51 -2.75
N GLY A 24 -6.67 -7.93 -2.40
CA GLY A 24 -7.71 -8.64 -1.68
C GLY A 24 -8.94 -7.78 -1.39
N ARG A 25 -9.96 -8.40 -0.79
CA ARG A 25 -11.22 -7.76 -0.39
C ARG A 25 -11.69 -8.34 0.93
N ARG A 26 -11.98 -7.48 1.90
CA ARG A 26 -12.60 -7.84 3.17
C ARG A 26 -14.07 -7.47 3.08
N ARG A 27 -14.94 -8.48 3.16
CA ARG A 27 -16.39 -8.27 3.08
C ARG A 27 -16.92 -7.63 4.36
N ASP A 28 -17.90 -6.75 4.23
CA ASP A 28 -18.66 -6.13 5.32
C ASP A 28 -17.78 -5.49 6.40
N TYR A 29 -16.64 -4.91 5.98
CA TYR A 29 -15.60 -4.48 6.91
C TYR A 29 -15.95 -3.19 7.66
N TYR A 30 -16.39 -2.17 6.93
CA TYR A 30 -16.83 -0.91 7.53
C TYR A 30 -18.32 -0.99 7.82
N ARG A 31 -18.68 -1.09 9.10
CA ARG A 31 -20.08 -0.95 9.53
C ARG A 31 -20.46 0.52 9.59
N LEU A 32 -21.52 0.87 8.91
CA LEU A 32 -22.10 2.20 8.90
C LEU A 32 -23.13 2.34 10.04
N PRO A 33 -23.41 3.57 10.51
CA PRO A 33 -24.42 3.80 11.55
C PRO A 33 -25.84 3.33 11.16
N ASP A 34 -26.16 3.30 9.87
CA ASP A 34 -27.44 2.85 9.32
C ASP A 34 -27.58 1.31 9.30
N GLY A 35 -26.59 0.58 9.81
CA GLY A 35 -26.59 -0.89 9.86
C GLY A 35 -26.15 -1.57 8.57
N SER A 36 -25.97 -0.81 7.49
CA SER A 36 -25.30 -1.28 6.28
C SER A 36 -23.79 -1.46 6.50
N ALA A 37 -23.15 -2.25 5.64
CA ALA A 37 -21.72 -2.47 5.68
C ALA A 37 -21.09 -2.29 4.30
N VAL A 38 -19.85 -1.83 4.30
CA VAL A 38 -19.06 -1.58 3.08
C VAL A 38 -17.81 -2.42 3.14
N ASP A 39 -17.53 -3.11 2.03
CA ASP A 39 -16.31 -3.87 1.88
C ASP A 39 -15.08 -2.98 1.91
N ALA A 40 -13.96 -3.51 2.38
CA ALA A 40 -12.66 -2.89 2.17
C ALA A 40 -11.90 -3.60 1.04
N LEU A 41 -11.33 -2.82 0.14
CA LEU A 41 -10.36 -3.29 -0.83
C LEU A 41 -8.97 -3.14 -0.22
N ILE A 42 -8.19 -4.20 -0.31
CA ILE A 42 -6.77 -4.17 0.03
C ILE A 42 -6.01 -3.79 -1.22
N LEU A 43 -5.30 -2.67 -1.19
CA LEU A 43 -4.45 -2.22 -2.29
C LEU A 43 -2.97 -2.27 -1.89
N HIS A 44 -2.11 -2.70 -2.81
CA HIS A 44 -0.67 -2.61 -2.62
C HIS A 44 0.00 -1.99 -3.84
N ARG A 45 1.18 -1.43 -3.61
CA ARG A 45 2.13 -1.04 -4.64
C ARG A 45 3.52 -1.41 -4.15
N THR A 46 4.33 -1.97 -5.03
CA THR A 46 5.76 -2.14 -4.76
C THR A 46 6.43 -0.78 -4.83
N LEU A 47 7.05 -0.36 -3.74
CA LEU A 47 7.89 0.83 -3.73
C LEU A 47 9.33 0.43 -4.03
N PRO A 48 10.08 1.24 -4.80
CA PRO A 48 11.50 0.99 -4.98
C PRO A 48 12.16 1.02 -3.60
N HIS A 49 12.99 0.01 -3.33
CA HIS A 49 13.85 0.02 -2.17
C HIS A 49 14.83 1.20 -2.31
N ARG A 50 14.73 2.20 -1.46
CA ARG A 50 15.65 3.34 -1.47
C ARG A 50 17.01 2.86 -0.95
N ILE A 51 17.87 2.40 -1.84
CA ILE A 51 19.31 2.30 -1.57
C ILE A 51 19.89 3.69 -1.85
N GLY A 52 20.35 4.38 -0.80
CA GLY A 52 21.06 5.66 -0.95
C GLY A 52 20.82 6.66 0.19
N GLY A 53 21.50 6.43 1.31
CA GLY A 53 21.93 7.47 2.26
C GLY A 53 23.46 7.34 2.40
N PRO A 54 24.20 8.42 2.74
CA PRO A 54 25.66 8.39 2.83
C PRO A 54 26.12 7.69 4.12
N ASP A 55 25.88 6.39 4.23
CA ASP A 55 26.41 5.56 5.33
C ASP A 55 26.52 4.10 4.90
N VAL A 56 27.47 3.80 4.01
CA VAL A 56 28.34 2.61 4.14
C VAL A 56 29.53 2.76 3.19
N MET A 57 30.50 3.55 3.64
CA MET A 57 31.90 3.34 3.28
C MET A 57 32.55 2.69 4.50
N LEU A 58 32.26 1.41 4.78
CA LEU A 58 33.11 0.66 5.70
C LEU A 58 34.31 0.14 4.92
N THR A 59 35.40 0.88 5.08
CA THR A 59 36.77 0.47 4.84
C THR A 59 37.02 -1.00 5.20
N GLY A 60 37.62 -1.73 4.27
CA GLY A 60 38.05 -3.11 4.47
C GLY A 60 38.83 -3.54 3.25
N ARG A 61 40.09 -3.11 3.15
CA ARG A 61 41.05 -3.65 2.18
C ARG A 61 41.11 -5.17 2.38
N GLN A 62 40.56 -5.93 1.44
CA GLN A 62 40.97 -7.32 1.21
C GLN A 62 42.23 -7.29 0.35
N THR A 63 43.34 -7.70 0.95
CA THR A 63 44.53 -8.20 0.24
C THR A 63 45.06 -9.39 1.05
N PRO A 64 45.60 -10.42 0.37
CA PRO A 64 45.77 -11.77 0.91
C PRO A 64 46.77 -11.88 2.06
#